data_AF-A0A2N6A1F2-F1
#
_entry.id   AF-A0A2N6A1F2-F1
#
_cell.length_a   1.000
_cell.length_b   1.000
_cell.length_c   1.000
_cell.angle_alpha   90.00
_cell.angle_beta   90.00
_cell.angle_gamma   90.00
#
_symmetry.space_group_name_H-M   'P 1'
#
loop_
_entity.id
_entity.type
_entity.pdbx_description
1 polymer ?
#
loop_
_entity_poly.entity_id
_entity_poly.type
_entity_poly.pdbx_seq_one_letter_code
_entity_poly.pdbx_strand_id
1 'polypeptide(L)'
;MATQGLVSVVADNKVLMKIVAGCDGMFGYRVATQLRAQWPVTAERAYEIAHEMQFGCRSCLVVMTEDDEFDDCDSVLSPRYRETFDDPQFNPRWDHGTADFVEVVQVQPTA
;
A
#
# COMPACT_ATOMS: atom_id res chain seq x y z
N MET A 1 20.22 -1.62 4.87
CA MET A 1 19.52 -2.05 3.64
C MET A 1 18.07 -1.64 3.81
N ALA A 2 17.53 -0.85 2.88
CA ALA A 2 16.11 -0.53 2.90
C ALA A 2 15.36 -1.67 2.21
N THR A 3 14.40 -2.28 2.90
CA THR A 3 13.51 -3.30 2.33
C THR A 3 12.24 -2.64 1.82
N GLN A 4 11.79 -3.02 0.63
CA GLN A 4 10.56 -2.51 0.05
C GLN A 4 9.36 -3.32 0.50
N GLY A 5 8.23 -2.64 0.65
CA GLY A 5 6.99 -3.24 1.09
C GLY A 5 5.83 -2.89 0.16
N LEU A 6 4.95 -3.85 -0.06
CA LEU A 6 3.66 -3.67 -0.71
C LEU A 6 2.58 -4.33 0.15
N VAL A 7 1.52 -3.58 0.45
CA VAL A 7 0.28 -4.12 1.01
C VAL A 7 -0.86 -3.76 0.06
N SER A 8 -1.53 -4.75 -0.48
CA SER A 8 -2.67 -4.57 -1.38
C SER A 8 -3.94 -5.08 -0.73
N VAL A 9 -4.99 -4.26 -0.67
CA VAL A 9 -6.32 -4.67 -0.22
C VAL A 9 -7.17 -5.02 -1.44
N VAL A 10 -7.77 -6.20 -1.43
CA VAL A 10 -8.50 -6.77 -2.56
C VAL A 10 -9.88 -7.26 -2.11
N ALA A 11 -10.90 -6.96 -2.90
CA ALA A 11 -12.23 -7.55 -2.79
C ALA A 11 -12.71 -7.96 -4.18
N ASP A 12 -13.31 -9.15 -4.32
CA ASP A 12 -13.83 -9.65 -5.60
C ASP A 12 -12.84 -9.55 -6.78
N ASN A 13 -11.56 -9.85 -6.51
CA ASN A 13 -10.44 -9.71 -7.47
C ASN A 13 -10.14 -8.28 -7.96
N LYS A 14 -10.73 -7.25 -7.34
CA LYS A 14 -10.41 -5.84 -7.59
C LYS A 14 -9.52 -5.29 -6.47
N VAL A 15 -8.45 -4.59 -6.83
CA VAL A 15 -7.62 -3.85 -5.87
C VAL A 15 -8.40 -2.61 -5.41
N LEU A 16 -8.63 -2.49 -4.12
CA LEU A 16 -9.32 -1.33 -3.52
C LEU A 16 -8.32 -0.28 -3.02
N MET A 17 -7.16 -0.74 -2.54
CA MET A 17 -6.13 0.12 -1.97
C MET A 17 -4.75 -0.53 -2.11
N LYS A 18 -3.72 0.28 -2.33
CA LYS A 18 -2.31 -0.10 -2.22
C LYS A 18 -1.59 0.80 -1.22
N ILE A 19 -0.72 0.19 -0.44
CA ILE A 19 0.21 0.86 0.48
C ILE A 19 1.61 0.42 0.10
N VAL A 20 2.43 1.37 -0.36
CA VAL A 20 3.76 1.11 -0.92
C VAL A 20 4.80 1.82 -0.06
N ALA A 21 5.79 1.08 0.42
CA ALA A 21 6.87 1.59 1.23
C ALA A 21 8.23 1.35 0.58
N GLY A 22 9.07 2.40 0.53
CA GLY A 22 10.45 2.31 0.04
C GLY A 22 11.48 1.82 1.06
N CYS A 23 11.10 1.74 2.35
CA CYS A 23 11.91 1.18 3.42
C CYS A 23 11.02 0.43 4.42
N ASP A 24 11.64 -0.31 5.34
CA ASP A 24 10.97 -1.02 6.43
C ASP A 24 9.80 -1.94 5.98
N GLY A 25 9.89 -2.45 4.75
CA GLY A 25 8.86 -3.28 4.13
C GLY A 25 8.54 -4.56 4.92
N MET A 26 9.50 -5.03 5.73
CA MET A 26 9.34 -6.18 6.62
C MET A 26 8.21 -6.04 7.64
N PHE A 27 7.70 -4.84 7.89
CA PHE A 27 6.56 -4.61 8.78
C PHE A 27 5.21 -4.62 8.06
N GLY A 28 5.15 -4.90 6.76
CA GLY A 28 3.91 -4.95 5.97
C GLY A 28 2.85 -5.88 6.57
N TYR A 29 3.27 -7.01 7.16
CA TYR A 29 2.36 -7.95 7.82
C TYR A 29 1.57 -7.33 8.99
N ARG A 30 2.15 -6.34 9.69
CA ARG A 30 1.49 -5.64 10.80
C ARG A 30 0.37 -4.74 10.28
N VAL A 31 0.64 -4.02 9.20
CA VAL A 31 -0.35 -3.21 8.48
C VAL A 31 -1.48 -4.09 7.97
N ALA A 32 -1.14 -5.19 7.28
CA ALA A 32 -2.11 -6.16 6.79
C ALA A 32 -3.01 -6.71 7.91
N THR A 33 -2.43 -6.99 9.09
CA THR A 33 -3.18 -7.44 10.27
C THR A 33 -4.18 -6.39 10.77
N GLN A 34 -3.77 -5.12 10.84
CA GLN A 34 -4.66 -4.02 11.26
C GLN A 34 -5.78 -3.78 10.24
N LEU A 35 -5.46 -3.80 8.94
CA LEU A 35 -6.47 -3.63 7.89
C LEU A 35 -7.52 -4.73 7.93
N ARG A 36 -7.14 -5.99 8.16
CA ARG A 36 -8.10 -7.10 8.34
C ARG A 36 -9.06 -6.86 9.52
N ALA A 37 -8.60 -6.21 10.58
CA ALA A 37 -9.39 -5.97 11.79
C ALA A 37 -10.27 -4.72 11.70
N GLN A 38 -9.86 -3.72 10.93
CA GLN A 38 -10.47 -2.38 10.91
C GLN A 38 -11.18 -2.03 9.59
N TRP A 39 -11.15 -2.91 8.59
CA TRP A 39 -11.78 -2.64 7.29
C TRP A 39 -13.28 -2.35 7.43
N PRO A 40 -13.83 -1.35 6.71
CA PRO A 40 -13.18 -0.44 5.76
C PRO A 40 -12.46 0.75 6.41
N VAL A 41 -11.39 1.24 5.77
CA VAL A 41 -10.67 2.45 6.17
C VAL A 41 -10.40 3.38 4.98
N THR A 42 -10.26 4.68 5.24
CA THR A 42 -9.86 5.67 4.23
C THR A 42 -8.37 5.57 3.90
N ALA A 43 -7.92 6.19 2.79
CA ALA A 43 -6.52 6.25 2.42
C ALA A 43 -5.66 6.95 3.50
N GLU A 44 -6.16 8.06 4.05
CA GLU A 44 -5.54 8.78 5.17
C GLU A 44 -5.40 7.88 6.41
N ARG A 45 -6.46 7.16 6.81
CA ARG A 45 -6.37 6.27 7.97
C ARG A 45 -5.43 5.09 7.71
N ALA A 46 -5.39 4.57 6.49
CA ALA A 46 -4.44 3.52 6.11
C ALA A 46 -2.98 4.02 6.17
N TYR A 47 -2.73 5.27 5.81
CA TYR A 47 -1.42 5.91 5.95
C TYR A 47 -1.01 6.03 7.42
N GLU A 48 -1.94 6.47 8.29
CA GLU A 48 -1.71 6.51 9.74
C GLU A 48 -1.40 5.13 10.30
N ILE A 49 -2.18 4.10 9.94
CA ILE A 49 -1.94 2.71 10.36
C ILE A 49 -0.53 2.25 9.91
N ALA A 50 -0.16 2.53 8.67
CA ALA A 50 1.17 2.19 8.16
C ALA A 50 2.28 2.85 8.98
N HIS A 51 2.13 4.14 9.29
CA HIS A 51 3.08 4.87 10.12
C HIS A 51 3.13 4.34 11.57
N GLU A 52 1.97 4.08 12.19
CA GLU A 52 1.86 3.49 13.54
C GLU A 52 2.57 2.13 13.61
N MET A 53 2.50 1.35 12.52
CA MET A 53 3.09 0.01 12.42
C MET A 53 4.54 0.01 11.93
N GLN A 54 5.15 1.18 11.73
CA GLN A 54 6.53 1.37 11.25
C GLN A 54 6.76 0.86 9.82
N PHE A 55 5.72 0.84 8.99
CA PHE A 55 5.82 0.45 7.59
C PHE A 55 6.20 1.65 6.72
N GLY A 56 7.49 1.72 6.40
CA GLY A 56 8.07 2.87 5.71
C GLY A 56 8.24 4.10 6.61
N CYS A 57 8.82 5.14 6.02
CA CYS A 57 8.91 6.47 6.62
C CYS A 57 8.06 7.45 5.81
N ARG A 58 7.81 8.64 6.36
CA ARG A 58 6.98 9.67 5.70
C ARG A 58 7.43 10.05 4.30
N SER A 59 8.74 9.94 4.02
CA SER A 59 9.27 10.29 2.70
C SER A 59 9.19 9.15 1.66
N CYS A 60 8.76 7.96 2.06
CA CYS A 60 8.74 6.79 1.18
C CYS A 60 7.43 6.01 1.21
N LEU A 61 6.49 6.40 2.06
CA LEU A 61 5.19 5.77 2.20
C LEU A 61 4.20 6.46 1.25
N VAL A 62 3.54 5.64 0.43
CA VAL A 62 2.48 6.08 -0.48
C VAL A 62 1.27 5.19 -0.24
N VAL A 63 0.10 5.79 -0.04
CA VAL A 63 -1.18 5.08 -0.04
C VAL A 63 -1.96 5.54 -1.25
N MET A 64 -2.59 4.62 -1.98
CA MET A 64 -3.42 4.97 -3.12
C MET A 64 -4.66 4.09 -3.19
N THR A 65 -5.75 4.67 -3.67
CA THR A 65 -6.97 3.99 -4.11
C THR A 65 -7.13 4.20 -5.62
N GLU A 66 -8.24 3.74 -6.20
CA GLU A 66 -8.54 3.98 -7.62
C GLU A 66 -8.66 5.47 -7.94
N ASP A 67 -9.22 6.25 -7.02
CA ASP A 67 -9.55 7.67 -7.22
C ASP A 67 -8.60 8.63 -6.51
N ASP A 68 -7.89 8.18 -5.47
CA ASP A 68 -7.16 9.05 -4.55
C ASP A 68 -5.73 8.57 -4.30
N GLU A 69 -4.86 9.49 -3.89
CA GLU A 69 -3.48 9.22 -3.48
C GLU A 69 -3.11 10.07 -2.27
N PHE A 70 -2.38 9.46 -1.35
CA PHE A 70 -1.93 10.09 -0.14
C PHE A 70 -0.43 9.80 0.05
N ASP A 71 0.38 10.85 -0.05
CA ASP A 71 1.77 10.88 0.34
C ASP A 71 2.14 12.23 0.98
N ASP A 72 3.07 12.20 1.95
CA ASP A 72 3.59 13.42 2.59
C ASP A 72 4.76 14.03 1.81
N CYS A 73 5.11 13.43 0.66
CA CYS A 73 6.11 13.98 -0.23
C CYS A 73 5.41 14.82 -1.28
N ASP A 74 5.75 16.12 -1.39
CA ASP A 74 5.33 17.01 -2.49
C ASP A 74 5.88 16.58 -3.88
N SER A 75 6.13 15.29 -4.09
CA SER A 75 6.62 14.70 -5.32
C SER A 75 5.47 14.19 -6.17
N VAL A 76 5.50 14.53 -7.45
CA VAL A 76 4.58 13.92 -8.43
C VAL A 76 4.90 12.42 -8.54
N LEU A 77 3.94 11.57 -8.20
CA LEU A 77 4.08 10.12 -8.37
C LEU A 77 4.20 9.75 -9.85
N SER A 78 4.97 8.70 -10.13
CA SER A 78 5.06 8.16 -11.49
C SER A 78 3.69 7.68 -11.97
N PRO A 79 3.30 7.90 -13.25
CA PRO A 79 2.05 7.37 -13.83
C PRO A 79 1.86 5.86 -13.63
N ARG A 80 2.98 5.15 -13.48
CA ARG A 80 3.03 3.71 -13.21
C ARG A 80 2.22 3.27 -11.99
N TYR A 81 2.12 4.11 -10.95
CA TYR A 81 1.28 3.80 -9.78
C TYR A 81 -0.16 3.51 -10.21
N ARG A 82 -0.71 4.36 -11.10
CA ARG A 82 -2.04 4.18 -11.68
C ARG A 82 -2.08 3.04 -12.68
N GLU A 83 -1.13 2.97 -13.61
CA GLU A 83 -1.10 1.94 -14.67
C GLU A 83 -1.01 0.50 -14.13
N THR A 84 -0.44 0.33 -12.94
CA THR A 84 -0.22 -0.99 -12.31
C THR A 84 -1.07 -1.18 -11.06
N PHE A 85 -2.04 -0.31 -10.80
CA PHE A 85 -2.87 -0.35 -9.61
C PHE A 85 -3.63 -1.68 -9.48
N ASP A 86 -4.17 -2.19 -10.58
CA ASP A 86 -4.99 -3.42 -10.56
C ASP A 86 -4.20 -4.73 -10.33
N ASP A 87 -2.87 -4.70 -10.39
CA ASP A 87 -2.05 -5.87 -10.06
C ASP A 87 -1.68 -5.86 -8.57
N PRO A 88 -2.29 -6.69 -7.71
CA PRO A 88 -2.06 -6.64 -6.26
C PRO A 88 -0.64 -7.00 -5.83
N GLN A 89 0.19 -7.58 -6.70
CA GLN A 89 1.56 -7.98 -6.38
C GLN A 89 2.60 -7.03 -6.97
N PHE A 90 2.19 -6.06 -7.78
CA PHE A 90 3.11 -5.17 -8.46
C PHE A 90 3.45 -3.94 -7.62
N ASN A 91 4.74 -3.76 -7.33
CA ASN A 91 5.31 -2.58 -6.69
C ASN A 91 5.68 -1.50 -7.74
N PRO A 92 4.97 -0.37 -7.79
CA PRO A 92 5.20 0.67 -8.79
C PRO A 92 6.49 1.49 -8.58
N ARG A 93 7.21 1.29 -7.47
CA ARG A 93 8.50 1.98 -7.24
C ARG A 93 9.64 1.47 -8.12
N TRP A 94 9.51 0.27 -8.72
CA TRP A 94 10.61 -0.41 -9.40
C TRP A 94 10.23 -0.95 -10.77
N ASP A 95 11.20 -0.93 -11.69
CA ASP A 95 11.04 -1.33 -13.10
C ASP A 95 10.57 -2.75 -13.36
N HIS A 96 10.76 -3.63 -12.39
CA HIS A 96 10.33 -5.02 -12.50
C HIS A 96 9.17 -5.36 -11.57
N GLY A 97 8.58 -4.38 -10.88
CA GLY A 97 7.39 -4.59 -10.05
C GLY A 97 7.65 -5.36 -8.74
N THR A 98 8.90 -5.58 -8.37
CA THR A 98 9.29 -6.42 -7.22
C THR A 98 9.25 -5.65 -5.89
N ALA A 99 8.89 -6.33 -4.81
CA ALA A 99 9.08 -5.88 -3.43
C ALA A 99 9.62 -7.03 -2.58
N ASP A 100 10.40 -6.73 -1.55
CA ASP A 100 10.94 -7.75 -0.63
C ASP A 100 9.82 -8.40 0.20
N PHE A 101 8.79 -7.62 0.53
CA PHE A 101 7.65 -8.05 1.32
C PHE A 101 6.35 -7.63 0.66
N VAL A 102 5.52 -8.60 0.31
CA VAL A 102 4.22 -8.39 -0.33
C VAL A 102 3.14 -9.05 0.51
N GLU A 103 2.13 -8.27 0.90
CA GLU A 103 0.96 -8.72 1.63
C GLU A 103 -0.30 -8.43 0.81
N VAL A 104 -1.09 -9.45 0.53
CA VAL A 104 -2.41 -9.28 -0.11
C VAL A 104 -3.50 -9.56 0.93
N VAL A 105 -4.32 -8.55 1.21
CA VAL A 105 -5.39 -8.58 2.19
C VAL A 105 -6.72 -8.75 1.48
N GLN A 106 -7.34 -9.92 1.63
CA GLN A 106 -8.69 -10.17 1.14
C GLN A 106 -9.72 -9.64 2.13
N VAL A 107 -10.66 -8.81 1.66
CA VAL A 107 -11.73 -8.22 2.46
C VAL A 107 -13.09 -8.45 1.81
N GLN A 108 -14.17 -8.31 2.58
CA GLN A 108 -15.52 -8.32 2.02
C GLN A 108 -15.83 -6.97 1.37
N PRO A 109 -16.61 -6.96 0.26
CA PRO A 109 -17.09 -5.72 -0.34
C PRO A 109 -17.91 -4.93 0.68
N THR A 110 -17.65 -3.63 0.78
CA THR A 110 -18.57 -2.72 1.46
C THR A 110 -19.82 -2.57 0.61
N ALA A 111 -20.98 -2.94 1.19
CA ALA A 111 -22.29 -2.82 0.56
C ALA A 111 -22.73 -1.36 0.35
#